data_AF-A0AAD4E7E7-F1
#
_entry.id   AF-A0AAD4E7E7-F1
#
_cell.length_a   1.000
_cell.length_b   1.000
_cell.length_c   1.000
_cell.angle_alpha   90.00
_cell.angle_beta   90.00
_cell.angle_gamma   90.00
#
_symmetry.space_group_name_H-M   'P 1'
#
loop_
_entity.id
_entity.type
_entity.pdbx_description
1 polymer ?
#
loop_
_entity_poly.entity_id
_entity_poly.type
_entity_poly.pdbx_seq_one_letter_code
_entity_poly.pdbx_strand_id
1 'polypeptide(L)'
;MLSRTELGSYWIKEELWKVYSTAEMDKTNLNKLLNSGILPHPMSLVSTISEDGVENLALPPFSLKDTTANLKNGQGFSAFVENANATAALSGLTKEKCVQIRASRVKESAFSMECEVNSFHTEPASLQIDITHPVTGEHRSTLILAHVKYFHVRKDMLTGRGAVDLTKFKPVARVGDISYARVGDTYRVPVPSWAQEEAKIQEASMTLASP
;
A
#
# COMPACT_ATOMS: atom_id res chain seq x y z
N MET A 1 -14.02 19.38 22.95
CA MET A 1 -14.89 19.03 21.79
C MET A 1 -14.48 19.94 20.64
N LEU A 2 -14.04 19.38 19.51
CA LEU A 2 -13.52 20.16 18.36
C LEU A 2 -14.55 21.18 17.84
N SER A 3 -15.84 20.86 17.95
CA SER A 3 -16.99 21.72 17.63
C SER A 3 -17.10 23.03 18.41
N ARG A 4 -16.27 23.25 19.44
CA ARG A 4 -16.23 24.50 20.22
C ARG A 4 -15.10 25.45 19.79
N THR A 5 -14.25 25.01 18.86
CA THR A 5 -13.20 25.85 18.29
C THR A 5 -13.75 26.58 17.07
N GLU A 6 -13.29 27.80 16.79
CA GLU A 6 -13.69 28.56 15.59
C GLU A 6 -13.48 27.73 14.32
N LEU A 7 -12.34 27.04 14.24
CA LEU A 7 -12.01 26.12 13.16
C LEU A 7 -13.05 24.98 13.08
N GLY A 8 -13.32 24.28 14.19
CA GLY A 8 -14.26 23.15 14.19
C GLY A 8 -15.70 23.55 13.89
N SER A 9 -16.16 24.71 14.34
CA SER A 9 -17.46 25.26 13.97
C SER A 9 -17.54 25.58 12.48
N TYR A 10 -16.45 26.02 11.87
CA TYR A 10 -16.37 26.23 10.42
C TYR A 10 -16.43 24.90 9.64
N TRP A 11 -15.72 23.86 10.08
CA TRP A 11 -15.67 22.56 9.41
C TRP A 11 -17.00 21.78 9.40
N ILE A 12 -17.96 22.11 10.26
CA ILE A 12 -19.26 21.43 10.37
C ILE A 12 -20.32 21.99 9.42
N LYS A 13 -20.03 23.11 8.74
CA LYS A 13 -21.01 23.76 7.86
C LYS A 13 -21.34 22.90 6.63
N GLU A 14 -22.62 22.55 6.48
CA GLU A 14 -23.15 21.75 5.37
C GLU A 14 -22.87 22.36 3.99
N GLU A 15 -22.85 23.70 3.89
CA GLU A 15 -22.58 24.45 2.66
C GLU A 15 -21.17 24.22 2.07
N LEU A 16 -20.24 23.65 2.85
CA LEU A 16 -18.89 23.32 2.39
C LEU A 16 -18.82 21.94 1.72
N TRP A 17 -19.85 21.10 1.88
CA TRP A 17 -19.84 19.75 1.33
C TRP A 17 -20.32 19.73 -0.12
N LYS A 18 -19.59 18.98 -0.94
CA LYS A 18 -20.00 18.65 -2.30
C LYS A 18 -20.12 17.14 -2.44
N VAL A 19 -21.32 16.68 -2.76
CA VAL A 19 -21.63 15.26 -2.93
C VAL A 19 -21.49 14.88 -4.41
N TYR A 20 -20.82 13.76 -4.67
CA TYR A 20 -20.64 13.21 -6.00
C TYR A 20 -21.32 11.84 -6.10
N SER A 21 -22.22 11.69 -7.08
CA SER A 21 -22.81 10.39 -7.42
C SER A 21 -21.83 9.57 -8.26
N THR A 22 -21.45 8.39 -7.78
CA THR A 22 -20.54 7.48 -8.51
C THR A 22 -21.19 6.85 -9.75
N ALA A 23 -22.53 6.88 -9.82
CA ALA A 23 -23.29 6.40 -10.97
C ALA A 23 -23.35 7.43 -12.12
N GLU A 24 -23.24 8.71 -11.81
CA GLU A 24 -23.38 9.81 -12.78
C GLU A 24 -22.02 10.34 -13.27
N MET A 25 -20.98 10.22 -12.45
CA MET A 25 -19.65 10.70 -12.79
C MET A 25 -18.93 9.76 -13.76
N ASP A 26 -18.20 10.32 -14.72
CA ASP A 26 -17.35 9.53 -15.59
C ASP A 26 -16.17 8.89 -14.83
N LYS A 27 -15.71 7.73 -15.32
CA LYS A 27 -14.64 6.94 -14.69
C LYS A 27 -13.34 7.73 -14.49
N THR A 28 -13.02 8.66 -15.39
CA THR A 28 -11.77 9.41 -15.33
C THR A 28 -11.78 10.38 -14.16
N ASN A 29 -12.85 11.12 -13.98
CA ASN A 29 -12.99 12.05 -12.85
C ASN A 29 -13.17 11.32 -11.52
N LEU A 30 -13.86 10.18 -11.50
CA LEU A 30 -13.95 9.35 -10.31
C LEU A 30 -12.58 8.81 -9.88
N ASN A 31 -11.77 8.34 -10.83
CA ASN A 31 -10.40 7.90 -10.56
C ASN A 31 -9.50 9.04 -10.06
N LYS A 32 -9.69 10.27 -10.54
CA LYS A 32 -8.96 11.43 -10.00
C LYS A 32 -9.31 11.66 -8.53
N LEU A 33 -10.61 11.71 -8.20
CA LEU A 33 -11.07 11.91 -6.82
C LEU A 33 -10.58 10.80 -5.89
N LEU A 34 -10.64 9.54 -6.33
CA LEU A 34 -10.16 8.40 -5.56
C LEU A 34 -8.66 8.54 -5.23
N ASN A 35 -7.85 8.80 -6.26
CA ASN A 35 -6.39 8.90 -6.12
C ASN A 35 -5.92 10.18 -5.40
N SER A 36 -6.73 11.23 -5.35
CA SER A 36 -6.41 12.46 -4.61
C SER A 36 -7.01 12.50 -3.20
N GLY A 37 -8.10 11.76 -2.96
CA GLY A 37 -8.82 11.77 -1.69
C GLY A 37 -8.30 10.76 -0.67
N ILE A 38 -7.73 9.63 -1.13
CA ILE A 38 -7.19 8.58 -0.26
C ILE A 38 -5.66 8.70 -0.25
N LEU A 39 -5.10 9.50 0.66
CA LEU A 39 -3.65 9.75 0.72
C LEU A 39 -3.08 9.46 2.12
N PRO A 40 -1.77 9.19 2.25
CA PRO A 40 -0.78 8.96 1.19
C PRO A 40 -0.76 7.50 0.72
N HIS A 41 -0.48 7.25 -0.57
CA HIS A 41 -0.39 5.89 -1.10
C HIS A 41 1.02 5.31 -0.91
N PRO A 42 1.18 4.18 -0.20
CA PRO A 42 2.48 3.53 -0.10
C PRO A 42 2.91 3.06 -1.49
N MET A 43 4.15 3.36 -1.85
CA MET A 43 4.73 2.92 -3.12
C MET A 43 5.53 1.64 -2.89
N SER A 44 5.43 0.71 -3.84
CA SER A 44 6.33 -0.44 -3.88
C SER A 44 6.90 -0.66 -5.27
N LEU A 45 8.16 -1.06 -5.33
CA LEU A 45 8.76 -1.65 -6.52
C LEU A 45 8.65 -3.15 -6.44
N VAL A 46 8.11 -3.76 -7.50
CA VAL A 46 7.87 -5.20 -7.59
C VAL A 46 8.78 -5.80 -8.65
N SER A 47 9.73 -6.62 -8.21
CA SER A 47 10.63 -7.40 -9.06
C SER A 47 10.06 -8.80 -9.28
N THR A 48 9.98 -9.25 -10.53
CA THR A 48 9.48 -10.57 -10.94
C THR A 48 10.39 -11.17 -12.00
N ILE A 49 10.25 -12.46 -12.25
CA ILE A 49 10.94 -13.17 -13.34
C ILE A 49 9.91 -13.96 -14.15
N SER A 50 9.99 -13.89 -15.48
CA SER A 50 9.14 -14.65 -16.40
C SER A 50 9.61 -16.12 -16.51
N GLU A 51 8.83 -16.96 -17.18
CA GLU A 51 9.22 -18.35 -17.48
C GLU A 51 10.50 -18.43 -18.31
N ASP A 52 10.66 -17.52 -19.27
CA ASP A 52 11.85 -17.41 -20.12
C ASP A 52 13.07 -16.82 -19.37
N GLY A 53 12.95 -16.59 -18.06
CA GLY A 53 14.01 -16.06 -17.22
C GLY A 53 14.22 -14.54 -17.35
N VAL A 54 13.28 -13.83 -17.99
CA VAL A 54 13.36 -12.37 -18.16
C VAL A 54 12.90 -11.69 -16.88
N GLU A 55 13.80 -10.96 -16.24
CA GLU A 55 13.47 -10.18 -15.05
C GLU A 55 12.74 -8.87 -15.40
N ASN A 56 11.66 -8.61 -14.68
CA ASN A 56 10.85 -7.41 -14.79
C ASN A 56 10.84 -6.65 -13.46
N LEU A 57 10.83 -5.32 -13.53
CA LEU A 57 10.71 -4.44 -12.36
C LEU A 57 9.61 -3.42 -12.64
N ALA A 58 8.59 -3.41 -11.80
CA ALA A 58 7.39 -2.60 -11.97
C ALA A 58 7.13 -1.71 -10.77
N LEU A 59 6.54 -0.54 -11.02
CA LEU A 59 5.96 0.32 -10.00
C LEU A 59 4.42 0.27 -10.14
N PRO A 60 3.69 -0.44 -9.28
CA PRO A 60 2.23 -0.37 -9.26
C PRO A 60 1.77 1.05 -8.87
N PRO A 61 0.70 1.58 -9.49
CA PRO A 61 -0.22 0.91 -10.43
C PRO A 61 0.17 1.07 -11.92
N PHE A 62 1.32 1.66 -12.24
CA PHE A 62 1.63 2.10 -13.61
C PHE A 62 2.03 0.98 -14.58
N SER A 63 2.53 -0.16 -14.09
CA SER A 63 2.95 -1.27 -14.94
C SER A 63 2.63 -2.61 -14.29
N LEU A 64 1.46 -3.18 -14.62
CA LEU A 64 1.01 -4.46 -14.06
C LEU A 64 0.91 -5.58 -15.09
N LYS A 65 0.95 -5.29 -16.40
CA LYS A 65 0.63 -6.30 -17.44
C LYS A 65 1.56 -7.51 -17.37
N ASP A 66 2.87 -7.28 -17.35
CA ASP A 66 3.85 -8.37 -17.28
C ASP A 66 4.03 -8.89 -15.86
N THR A 67 3.87 -8.02 -14.85
CA THR A 67 3.96 -8.39 -13.43
C THR A 67 2.88 -9.40 -13.05
N THR A 68 1.61 -9.15 -13.39
CA THR A 68 0.51 -10.06 -13.09
C THR A 68 0.65 -11.39 -13.83
N ALA A 69 1.15 -11.37 -15.08
CA ALA A 69 1.44 -12.59 -15.83
C ALA A 69 2.54 -13.43 -15.16
N ASN A 70 3.66 -12.81 -14.77
CA ASN A 70 4.76 -13.48 -14.10
C ASN A 70 4.34 -14.07 -12.72
N LEU A 71 3.44 -13.38 -12.02
CA LEU A 71 2.93 -13.83 -10.71
C LEU A 71 2.01 -15.05 -10.81
N LYS A 72 1.29 -15.23 -11.92
CA LYS A 72 0.44 -16.40 -12.16
C LYS A 72 1.26 -17.69 -12.27
N ASN A 73 2.53 -17.59 -12.66
CA ASN A 73 3.40 -18.74 -12.90
C ASN A 73 4.22 -19.16 -11.67
N GLY A 74 3.90 -18.63 -10.48
CA GLY A 74 4.36 -19.19 -9.21
C GLY A 74 5.83 -18.98 -8.85
N GLN A 75 6.52 -18.02 -9.49
CA GLN A 75 7.98 -17.83 -9.28
C GLN A 75 8.34 -16.87 -8.13
N GLY A 76 7.34 -16.37 -7.40
CA GLY A 76 7.52 -15.37 -6.34
C GLY A 76 7.87 -13.98 -6.88
N PHE A 77 7.75 -12.97 -6.02
CA PHE A 77 8.14 -11.60 -6.33
C PHE A 77 8.78 -10.95 -5.12
N SER A 78 9.51 -9.87 -5.37
CA SER A 78 10.04 -9.05 -4.30
C SER A 78 9.40 -7.68 -4.34
N ALA A 79 8.76 -7.27 -3.23
CA ALA A 79 8.09 -5.98 -3.12
C ALA A 79 8.79 -5.12 -2.06
N PHE A 80 9.23 -3.94 -2.48
CA PHE A 80 10.06 -3.06 -1.65
C PHE A 80 9.48 -1.66 -1.59
N VAL A 81 9.54 -1.02 -0.44
CA VAL A 81 9.09 0.36 -0.27
C VAL A 81 10.29 1.29 -0.45
N GLU A 82 10.56 1.73 -1.68
CA GLU A 82 11.48 2.87 -1.88
C GLU A 82 11.38 3.61 -3.22
N ASN A 83 12.02 4.78 -3.19
CA ASN A 83 12.04 5.94 -4.05
C ASN A 83 12.91 5.76 -5.32
N ALA A 84 12.38 5.19 -6.40
CA ALA A 84 12.85 5.43 -7.78
C ALA A 84 11.97 4.69 -8.80
N ASN A 85 11.76 5.29 -9.98
CA ASN A 85 10.99 4.71 -11.09
C ASN A 85 11.86 3.97 -12.11
N ALA A 86 11.25 2.97 -12.74
CA ALA A 86 11.61 2.28 -13.99
C ALA A 86 12.39 0.96 -13.88
N THR A 87 12.22 0.13 -14.91
CA THR A 87 12.82 -1.19 -15.11
C THR A 87 14.32 -1.19 -14.79
N ALA A 88 14.84 -2.27 -14.20
CA ALA A 88 16.20 -2.31 -13.64
C ALA A 88 17.31 -1.86 -14.62
N ALA A 89 17.10 -1.98 -15.93
CA ALA A 89 18.05 -1.53 -16.95
C ALA A 89 17.98 -0.02 -17.25
N LEU A 90 16.81 0.62 -17.07
CA LEU A 90 16.59 2.04 -17.38
C LEU A 90 16.66 2.94 -16.14
N SER A 91 16.44 2.39 -14.94
CA SER A 91 16.43 3.15 -13.68
C SER A 91 17.80 3.40 -13.07
N GLY A 92 18.85 2.69 -13.51
CA GLY A 92 20.18 2.74 -12.90
C GLY A 92 20.28 2.04 -11.54
N LEU A 93 19.27 1.24 -11.16
CA LEU A 93 19.26 0.47 -9.92
C LEU A 93 20.05 -0.82 -10.04
N THR A 94 20.73 -1.21 -8.96
CA THR A 94 21.54 -2.42 -8.93
C THR A 94 20.72 -3.62 -8.47
N LYS A 95 20.78 -4.71 -9.23
CA LYS A 95 20.18 -5.99 -8.86
C LYS A 95 21.04 -6.70 -7.82
N GLU A 96 20.40 -7.37 -6.87
CA GLU A 96 21.05 -8.18 -5.86
C GLU A 96 20.24 -9.46 -5.64
N LYS A 97 20.91 -10.58 -5.34
CA LYS A 97 20.20 -11.86 -5.23
C LYS A 97 19.34 -11.91 -3.96
N CYS A 98 18.20 -12.57 -4.10
CA CYS A 98 17.36 -12.98 -2.98
C CYS A 98 17.91 -14.27 -2.32
N VAL A 99 17.47 -14.53 -1.09
CA VAL A 99 17.85 -15.71 -0.30
C VAL A 99 17.16 -16.96 -0.84
N GLN A 100 15.86 -16.88 -1.12
CA GLN A 100 15.05 -18.05 -1.49
C GLN A 100 14.39 -17.92 -2.86
N ILE A 101 13.87 -16.74 -3.22
CA ILE A 101 13.18 -16.59 -4.51
C ILE A 101 14.16 -16.31 -5.64
N ARG A 102 13.73 -16.62 -6.88
CA ARG A 102 14.55 -16.42 -8.08
C ARG A 102 14.66 -14.95 -8.51
N ALA A 103 13.62 -14.17 -8.26
CA ALA A 103 13.61 -12.75 -8.59
C ALA A 103 14.69 -11.99 -7.80
N SER A 104 15.40 -11.07 -8.45
CA SER A 104 16.38 -10.22 -7.78
C SER A 104 15.73 -9.11 -6.95
N ARG A 105 16.36 -8.73 -5.84
CA ARG A 105 16.03 -7.52 -5.08
C ARG A 105 16.77 -6.30 -5.61
N VAL A 106 16.33 -5.11 -5.20
CA VAL A 106 17.06 -3.86 -5.45
C VAL A 106 18.09 -3.67 -4.33
N LYS A 107 19.36 -3.50 -4.69
CA LYS A 107 20.47 -3.43 -3.73
C LYS A 107 20.40 -2.16 -2.89
N GLU A 108 20.01 -1.06 -3.52
CA GLU A 108 19.88 0.26 -2.90
C GLU A 108 18.72 0.29 -1.90
N SER A 109 17.78 -0.66 -1.98
CA SER A 109 16.61 -0.68 -1.14
C SER A 109 16.94 -0.91 0.34
N ALA A 110 16.44 -0.02 1.19
CA ALA A 110 16.61 -0.07 2.64
C ALA A 110 15.74 -1.12 3.33
N PHE A 111 14.59 -1.43 2.75
CA PHE A 111 13.64 -2.40 3.26
C PHE A 111 13.06 -3.21 2.12
N SER A 112 13.13 -4.53 2.26
CA SER A 112 12.86 -5.43 1.17
C SER A 112 12.15 -6.71 1.61
N MET A 113 11.13 -7.18 0.87
CA MET A 113 10.39 -8.42 1.16
C MET A 113 10.53 -9.41 0.01
N GLU A 114 10.88 -10.65 0.33
CA GLU A 114 10.74 -11.79 -0.59
C GLU A 114 9.37 -12.42 -0.38
N CYS A 115 8.55 -12.45 -1.42
CA CYS A 115 7.19 -12.95 -1.37
C CYS A 115 7.02 -14.15 -2.31
N GLU A 116 6.34 -15.18 -1.84
CA GLU A 116 5.88 -16.29 -2.67
C GLU A 116 4.39 -16.10 -2.94
N VAL A 117 4.01 -16.14 -4.23
CA VAL A 117 2.61 -16.29 -4.62
C VAL A 117 2.41 -17.77 -4.87
N ASN A 118 1.73 -18.40 -3.94
CA ASN A 118 1.39 -19.80 -4.09
C ASN A 118 0.33 -19.93 -5.19
N SER A 119 0.74 -20.31 -6.41
CA SER A 119 -0.16 -20.84 -7.43
C SER A 119 -0.52 -22.30 -7.11
N PHE A 120 -1.03 -22.57 -5.90
CA PHE A 120 -1.47 -23.93 -5.59
C PHE A 120 -2.81 -24.18 -6.29
N HIS A 121 -2.74 -24.99 -7.35
CA HIS A 121 -3.84 -25.59 -8.13
C HIS A 121 -4.78 -26.51 -7.30
N THR A 122 -4.88 -26.28 -6.00
CA THR A 122 -5.75 -27.04 -5.10
C THR A 122 -6.69 -26.08 -4.41
N GLU A 123 -7.97 -26.20 -4.76
CA GLU A 123 -9.05 -25.57 -4.02
C GLU A 123 -8.94 -25.87 -2.51
N PRO A 124 -9.28 -24.91 -1.63
CA PRO A 124 -9.69 -23.54 -1.90
C PRO A 124 -8.70 -22.53 -1.28
N ALA A 125 -7.81 -21.94 -2.08
CA ALA A 125 -7.18 -20.63 -1.80
C ALA A 125 -6.30 -20.18 -2.97
N SER A 126 -6.91 -19.80 -4.10
CA SER A 126 -6.24 -18.93 -5.04
C SER A 126 -5.95 -17.58 -4.35
N LEU A 127 -4.67 -17.28 -4.04
CA LEU A 127 -4.23 -15.99 -3.47
C LEU A 127 -4.25 -14.83 -4.50
N GLN A 128 -5.03 -14.98 -5.57
CA GLN A 128 -5.32 -13.96 -6.57
C GLN A 128 -6.83 -13.80 -6.64
N ILE A 129 -7.31 -12.58 -6.46
CA ILE A 129 -8.74 -12.25 -6.46
C ILE A 129 -8.97 -11.24 -7.56
N ASP A 130 -9.64 -11.67 -8.63
CA ASP A 130 -10.07 -10.77 -9.69
C ASP A 130 -11.28 -9.96 -9.22
N ILE A 131 -11.12 -8.64 -9.20
CA ILE A 131 -12.17 -7.69 -8.86
C ILE A 131 -12.90 -7.35 -10.15
N THR A 132 -14.15 -7.80 -10.23
CA THR A 132 -15.05 -7.53 -11.36
C THR A 132 -16.13 -6.52 -10.96
N HIS A 133 -16.64 -5.79 -11.94
CA HIS A 133 -17.77 -4.90 -11.72
C HIS A 133 -19.02 -5.74 -11.39
N PRO A 134 -19.75 -5.46 -10.28
CA PRO A 134 -20.82 -6.33 -9.80
C PRO A 134 -22.00 -6.49 -10.77
N VAL A 135 -22.25 -5.47 -11.59
CA VAL A 135 -23.33 -5.50 -12.60
C VAL A 135 -22.84 -5.99 -13.98
N THR A 136 -21.80 -5.36 -14.54
CA THR A 136 -21.33 -5.67 -15.91
C THR A 136 -20.44 -6.90 -16.01
N GLY A 137 -19.91 -7.42 -14.89
CA GLY A 137 -18.93 -8.50 -14.89
C GLY A 137 -17.55 -8.12 -15.45
N GLU A 138 -17.34 -6.87 -15.86
CA GLU A 138 -16.09 -6.41 -16.44
C GLU A 138 -14.95 -6.48 -15.42
N HIS A 139 -13.82 -7.06 -15.81
CA HIS A 139 -12.59 -7.09 -14.98
C HIS A 139 -12.09 -5.66 -14.73
N ARG A 140 -11.84 -5.31 -13.46
CA ARG A 140 -11.36 -3.98 -13.06
C ARG A 140 -9.92 -4.02 -12.58
N SER A 141 -9.59 -4.99 -11.75
CA SER A 141 -8.26 -5.15 -11.18
C SER A 141 -8.09 -6.56 -10.61
N THR A 142 -6.86 -6.93 -10.29
CA THR A 142 -6.54 -8.18 -9.59
C THR A 142 -5.86 -7.82 -8.28
N LEU A 143 -6.39 -8.31 -7.16
CA LEU A 143 -5.74 -8.27 -5.87
C LEU A 143 -4.86 -9.52 -5.74
N ILE A 144 -3.58 -9.31 -5.44
CA ILE A 144 -2.62 -10.39 -5.25
C ILE A 144 -2.21 -10.40 -3.79
N LEU A 145 -2.48 -11.52 -3.12
CA LEU A 145 -2.03 -11.82 -1.78
C LEU A 145 -0.78 -12.70 -1.89
N ALA A 146 0.21 -12.44 -1.04
CA ALA A 146 1.48 -13.14 -1.12
C ALA A 146 2.02 -13.44 0.28
N HIS A 147 2.70 -14.57 0.42
CA HIS A 147 3.31 -14.97 1.66
C HIS A 147 4.76 -14.46 1.71
N VAL A 148 5.05 -13.55 2.63
CA VAL A 148 6.41 -13.06 2.87
C VAL A 148 7.26 -14.18 3.49
N LYS A 149 8.37 -14.53 2.84
CA LYS A 149 9.33 -15.54 3.31
C LYS A 149 10.52 -14.92 4.01
N TYR A 150 11.01 -13.79 3.49
CA TYR A 150 12.16 -13.09 4.06
C TYR A 150 11.94 -11.58 4.06
N PHE A 151 12.43 -10.95 5.13
CA PHE A 151 12.65 -9.52 5.20
C PHE A 151 14.14 -9.24 5.10
N HIS A 152 14.48 -8.25 4.27
CA HIS A 152 15.80 -7.67 4.14
C HIS A 152 15.71 -6.24 4.65
N VAL A 153 16.38 -5.94 5.74
CA VAL A 153 16.38 -4.61 6.32
C VAL A 153 17.82 -4.18 6.53
N ARG A 154 18.18 -2.99 6.05
CA ARG A 154 19.51 -2.45 6.33
C ARG A 154 19.67 -2.22 7.83
N LYS A 155 20.79 -2.69 8.37
CA LYS A 155 21.07 -2.63 9.82
C LYS A 155 21.08 -1.21 10.37
N ASP A 156 21.54 -0.24 9.57
CA ASP A 156 21.59 1.18 9.94
C ASP A 156 20.20 1.83 10.01
N MET A 157 19.18 1.20 9.42
CA MET A 157 17.78 1.59 9.47
C MET A 157 17.02 1.00 10.66
N LEU A 158 17.67 0.17 11.49
CA LEU A 158 17.03 -0.41 12.68
C LEU A 158 17.28 0.44 13.92
N THR A 159 16.27 0.53 14.76
CA THR A 159 16.37 1.00 16.13
C THR A 159 17.05 -0.06 17.01
N GLY A 160 17.51 0.32 18.21
CA GLY A 160 18.05 -0.64 19.19
C GLY A 160 17.05 -1.72 19.66
N ARG A 161 15.76 -1.62 19.29
CA ARG A 161 14.71 -2.61 19.58
C ARG A 161 14.38 -3.50 18.38
N GLY A 162 15.10 -3.38 17.27
CA GLY A 162 14.86 -4.18 16.06
C GLY A 162 13.70 -3.71 15.18
N ALA A 163 13.08 -2.57 15.48
CA ALA A 163 12.07 -1.94 14.61
C ALA A 163 12.74 -1.00 13.60
N VAL A 164 12.11 -0.77 12.44
CA VAL A 164 12.56 0.21 11.44
C VAL A 164 12.46 1.62 12.01
N ASP A 165 13.58 2.35 11.96
CA ASP A 165 13.70 3.74 12.38
C ASP A 165 13.16 4.67 11.29
N LEU A 166 11.93 5.14 11.47
CA LEU A 166 11.24 6.02 10.51
C LEU A 166 11.99 7.35 10.28
N THR A 167 12.77 7.82 11.25
CA THR A 167 13.54 9.06 11.11
C THR A 167 14.68 8.92 10.10
N LYS A 168 15.16 7.69 9.88
CA LYS A 168 16.19 7.35 8.90
C LYS A 168 15.59 6.81 7.61
N PHE A 169 14.61 5.91 7.72
CA PHE A 169 14.02 5.18 6.60
C PHE A 169 13.28 6.10 5.62
N LYS A 170 12.55 7.12 6.13
CA LYS A 170 11.86 8.17 5.36
C LYS A 170 11.26 7.69 4.01
N PRO A 171 10.29 6.76 4.03
CA PRO A 171 9.74 6.20 2.81
C PRO A 171 9.03 7.26 1.96
N VAL A 172 8.98 7.01 0.65
CA VAL A 172 8.26 7.86 -0.31
C VAL A 172 6.91 7.26 -0.62
N ALA A 173 5.91 8.14 -0.66
CA ALA A 173 4.53 7.82 -0.96
C ALA A 173 4.04 8.70 -2.12
N ARG A 174 3.05 8.22 -2.86
CA ARG A 174 2.39 9.02 -3.90
C ARG A 174 1.21 9.76 -3.30
N VAL A 175 1.09 11.04 -3.63
CA VAL A 175 0.12 11.97 -3.02
C VAL A 175 -0.87 12.55 -4.04
N GLY A 176 -1.20 11.78 -5.08
CA GLY A 176 -2.11 12.17 -6.16
C GLY A 176 -1.39 12.67 -7.41
N ASP A 177 -2.04 12.49 -8.57
CA ASP A 177 -1.46 12.77 -9.89
C ASP A 177 -0.03 12.22 -10.05
N ILE A 178 0.95 13.00 -10.52
CA ILE A 178 2.37 12.63 -10.61
C ILE A 178 3.18 13.13 -9.41
N SER A 179 2.51 13.51 -8.31
CA SER A 179 3.15 14.08 -7.12
C SER A 179 3.55 13.00 -6.11
N TYR A 180 4.72 13.21 -5.51
CA TYR A 180 5.31 12.32 -4.50
C TYR A 180 5.67 13.12 -3.24
N ALA A 181 5.56 12.47 -2.09
CA ALA A 181 5.95 13.02 -0.81
C ALA A 181 6.82 12.03 -0.05
N ARG A 182 7.73 12.54 0.77
CA ARG A 182 8.50 11.76 1.74
C ARG A 182 7.80 11.84 3.09
N VAL A 183 7.83 10.77 3.87
CA VAL A 183 7.40 10.83 5.27
C VAL A 183 8.25 11.88 6.01
N GLY A 184 7.56 12.90 6.53
CA GLY A 184 8.12 13.99 7.31
C GLY A 184 8.17 13.65 8.79
N ASP A 185 7.85 14.65 9.62
CA ASP A 185 7.88 14.49 11.08
C ASP A 185 6.79 13.54 11.58
N THR A 186 7.17 12.71 12.54
CA THR A 186 6.26 11.73 13.18
C THR A 186 6.07 12.08 14.64
N TYR A 187 4.84 11.97 15.13
CA TYR A 187 4.52 12.03 16.56
C TYR A 187 4.03 10.67 17.04
N ARG A 188 4.21 10.39 18.34
CA ARG A 188 3.79 9.11 18.93
C ARG A 188 2.43 9.30 19.60
N VAL A 189 1.44 8.56 19.12
CA VAL A 189 0.15 8.44 19.80
C VAL A 189 0.18 7.13 20.58
N PRO A 190 0.08 7.16 21.93
CA PRO A 190 -0.03 5.93 22.70
C PRO A 190 -1.34 5.23 22.36
N VAL A 191 -1.29 3.92 22.12
CA VAL A 191 -2.51 3.12 22.00
C VAL A 191 -3.19 3.12 23.36
N PRO A 192 -4.43 3.62 23.48
CA PRO A 192 -5.14 3.58 24.76
C PRO A 192 -5.34 2.13 25.18
N SER A 193 -5.09 1.83 26.46
CA SER A 193 -5.41 0.50 26.98
C SER A 193 -6.90 0.42 27.31
N TRP A 194 -7.51 -0.73 27.00
CA TRP A 194 -8.93 -0.97 27.30
C TRP A 194 -9.25 -0.74 28.78
N ALA A 195 -8.38 -1.18 29.68
CA ALA A 195 -8.52 -1.00 31.13
C ALA A 195 -8.57 0.48 31.57
N GLN A 196 -8.00 1.40 30.80
CA GLN A 196 -8.00 2.84 31.12
C GLN A 196 -9.20 3.58 30.51
N GLU A 197 -9.76 3.07 29.42
CA GLU A 197 -10.80 3.77 28.65
C GLU A 197 -12.18 3.10 28.75
N GLU A 198 -12.29 1.90 29.35
CA GLU A 198 -13.54 1.16 29.47
C GLU A 198 -14.67 2.01 30.08
N ALA A 199 -14.41 2.66 31.22
CA ALA A 199 -15.40 3.50 31.89
C ALA A 199 -15.89 4.65 31.01
N LYS A 200 -14.99 5.31 30.27
CA LYS A 200 -15.34 6.41 29.37
C LYS A 200 -16.08 5.93 28.12
N ILE A 201 -15.72 4.76 27.58
CA ILE A 201 -16.39 4.15 26.43
C ILE A 201 -17.79 3.70 26.80
N GLN A 202 -17.97 3.09 27.99
CA GLN A 202 -19.28 2.71 28.50
C GLN A 202 -20.16 3.94 28.77
N GLU A 203 -19.62 4.99 29.40
CA GLU A 203 -20.32 6.25 29.62
C GLU A 203 -20.75 6.93 28.30
N ALA A 204 -19.86 7.00 27.31
CA ALA A 204 -20.17 7.54 25.99
C ALA A 204 -21.23 6.71 25.25
N SER A 205 -21.18 5.39 25.40
CA SER A 205 -22.15 4.47 24.79
C SER A 205 -23.54 4.57 25.43
N MET A 206 -23.62 4.79 26.76
CA MET A 206 -24.89 5.06 27.45
C MET A 206 -25.49 6.43 27.08
N THR A 207 -24.62 7.42 26.84
CA THR A 207 -25.06 8.77 26.41
C THR A 207 -25.59 8.75 24.97
N LEU A 208 -25.01 7.93 24.09
CA LEU A 208 -25.48 7.74 22.69
C LEU A 208 -26.74 6.88 22.57
N ALA A 209 -27.03 6.05 23.57
CA ALA A 209 -28.21 5.18 23.64
C ALA A 209 -29.44 5.85 24.30
N SER A 210 -29.29 7.08 24.80
CA SER A 210 -30.40 7.88 25.33
C SER A 210 -31.06 8.68 24.18
N PRO A 211 -32.39 8.57 23.99
CA PRO A 211 -33.10 9.15 22.85
C PRO A 211 -33.09 10.69 22.81
#